data_AF-A0A972TDU8-F1
#
_entry.id   AF-A0A972TDU8-F1
#
_cell.length_a   1.000
_cell.length_b   1.000
_cell.length_c   1.000
_cell.angle_alpha   90.00
_cell.angle_beta   90.00
_cell.angle_gamma   90.00
#
_symmetry.space_group_name_H-M   'P 1'
#
loop_
_entity.id
_entity.type
_entity.pdbx_description
1 polymer ?
#
loop_
_entity_poly.entity_id
_entity_poly.type
_entity_poly.pdbx_seq_one_letter_code
_entity_poly.pdbx_strand_id
1 'polypeptide(L)' 'MQEKIKETIDKIRPMLQADGGDVEFVDFEDGIVKVRLKGACAGCPMS' A
#
# COMPACT_ATOMS: atom_id res chain seq x y z
N MET A 1 1.77 -0.76 17.16
CA MET A 1 0.72 -0.25 16.24
C MET A 1 1.17 -0.30 14.78
N GLN A 2 2.37 0.18 14.47
CA GLN A 2 2.97 0.07 13.12
C GLN A 2 3.05 -1.37 12.58
N GLU A 3 3.32 -2.36 13.44
CA GLU A 3 3.40 -3.78 13.04
C GLU A 3 2.05 -4.33 12.53
N LYS A 4 0.93 -3.99 13.19
CA LYS A 4 -0.42 -4.35 12.71
C LYS A 4 -0.75 -3.70 11.37
N ILE A 5 -0.31 -2.46 11.16
CA ILE A 5 -0.50 -1.75 9.90
C ILE A 5 0.28 -2.47 8.79
N LYS A 6 1.55 -2.79 9.05
CA LYS A 6 2.38 -3.55 8.11
C LYS A 6 1.81 -4.93 7.79
N GLU A 7 1.33 -5.68 8.78
CA GLU A 7 0.68 -6.98 8.56
C GLU A 7 -0.58 -6.85 7.70
N THR A 8 -1.39 -5.80 7.93
CA THR A 8 -2.59 -5.53 7.13
C THR A 8 -2.22 -5.17 5.69
N ILE A 9 -1.18 -4.36 5.52
CA ILE A 9 -0.64 -4.01 4.20
C ILE A 9 -0.13 -5.27 3.49
N ASP A 10 0.59 -6.16 4.18
CA ASP A 10 1.13 -7.38 3.60
C ASP A 10 0.03 -8.33 3.09
N LYS A 11 -1.12 -8.37 3.77
CA LYS A 11 -2.30 -9.15 3.34
C LYS A 11 -2.89 -8.67 2.01
N ILE A 12 -2.81 -7.37 1.69
CA ILE A 12 -3.37 -6.80 0.45
C ILE A 12 -2.34 -6.73 -0.70
N ARG A 13 -1.04 -6.77 -0.40
CA ARG A 13 0.03 -6.78 -1.41
C ARG A 13 -0.11 -7.85 -2.49
N PRO A 14 -0.44 -9.13 -2.22
CA PRO A 14 -0.53 -10.13 -3.29
C PRO A 14 -1.60 -9.78 -4.33
N MET A 15 -2.72 -9.16 -3.92
CA MET A 15 -3.75 -8.70 -4.85
C MET A 15 -3.26 -7.52 -5.70
N LEU A 16 -2.58 -6.56 -5.08
CA LEU A 16 -1.99 -5.42 -5.79
C LEU A 16 -0.90 -5.87 -6.77
N GLN A 17 -0.07 -6.83 -6.38
CA GLN A 17 0.98 -7.42 -7.22
C GLN A 17 0.41 -8.22 -8.39
N ALA A 18 -0.71 -8.92 -8.19
CA ALA A 18 -1.42 -9.59 -9.28
C ALA A 18 -1.94 -8.59 -10.33
N ASP A 19 -2.30 -7.37 -9.91
CA ASP A 19 -2.68 -6.25 -10.78
C ASP A 19 -1.46 -5.49 -11.35
N GLY A 20 -0.23 -5.93 -11.03
CA GLY A 20 1.02 -5.31 -11.46
C GLY A 20 1.43 -4.07 -10.64
N GLY A 21 0.74 -3.77 -9.55
CA GLY A 21 1.07 -2.74 -8.58
C GLY A 21 1.79 -3.26 -7.33
N ASP A 22 2.12 -2.37 -6.41
CA ASP A 22 2.58 -2.70 -5.06
C ASP A 22 2.32 -1.51 -4.12
N VAL A 23 2.41 -1.72 -2.81
CA VAL A 23 2.22 -0.68 -1.81
C VAL A 23 3.27 -0.78 -0.72
N GLU A 24 3.83 0.37 -0.35
CA GLU A 24 4.85 0.49 0.68
C GLU A 24 4.37 1.42 1.80
N PHE A 25 4.53 0.98 3.04
CA PHE A 25 4.29 1.83 4.21
C PHE A 25 5.36 2.92 4.29
N VAL A 26 4.94 4.18 4.34
CA VAL A 26 5.84 5.33 4.47
C VAL A 26 5.87 5.80 5.92
N ASP A 27 4.71 6.13 6.49
CA ASP A 27 4.62 6.74 7.80
C ASP A 27 3.22 6.60 8.42
N PHE A 28 3.12 6.80 9.74
CA PHE A 28 1.84 6.81 10.46
C PHE A 28 1.86 7.90 11.52
N GLU A 29 1.00 8.89 11.35
CA GLU A 29 0.92 10.09 12.19
C GLU A 29 -0.55 10.49 12.35
N ASP A 30 -0.97 10.83 13.58
CA ASP A 30 -2.33 11.28 13.91
C ASP A 30 -3.47 10.38 13.37
N GLY A 31 -3.25 9.06 13.34
CA GLY A 31 -4.24 8.10 12.83
C GLY A 31 -4.29 7.98 11.30
N ILE A 32 -3.46 8.74 10.58
CA ILE A 32 -3.36 8.72 9.12
C ILE A 32 -2.16 7.85 8.72
N VAL A 33 -2.41 6.86 7.86
CA VAL A 33 -1.37 6.02 7.27
C VAL A 33 -0.95 6.61 5.92
N LYS A 34 0.31 7.01 5.81
CA LYS A 34 0.92 7.42 4.54
C LYS A 34 1.51 6.19 3.86
N VAL A 35 1.09 5.93 2.63
CA VAL A 35 1.61 4.84 1.80
C VAL A 35 2.11 5.37 0.46
N ARG A 36 3.05 4.65 -0.14
CA ARG A 36 3.51 4.88 -1.51
C ARG A 36 3.06 3.72 -2.38
N LEU A 37 2.23 4.01 -3.37
CA LEU A 37 1.87 3.07 -4.42
C LEU A 37 3.03 2.96 -5.42
N LYS A 38 3.29 1.74 -5.89
CA LYS A 38 4.34 1.40 -6.86
C LYS A 38 3.74 0.57 -7.99
N GLY A 39 4.50 0.39 -9.07
CA GLY A 39 4.10 -0.44 -10.22
C GLY A 39 2.97 0.19 -11.06
N ALA A 40 2.13 -0.65 -11.65
CA ALA A 40 0.97 -0.24 -12.45
C ALA A 40 0.02 0.67 -11.66
N CYS A 41 -0.13 0.47 -10.33
CA CYS A 41 -0.94 1.35 -9.47
C CYS A 41 -0.42 2.78 -9.37
N ALA A 42 0.87 3.05 -9.63
CA ALA A 42 1.42 4.41 -9.61
C ALA A 42 1.07 5.21 -10.88
N GLY A 43 0.66 4.52 -11.95
CA GLY A 43 0.41 5.11 -13.27
C GLY A 43 -0.97 4.80 -13.87
N CYS A 44 -1.84 4.07 -13.16
CA CYS A 44 -3.19 3.75 -13.67
C CYS A 44 -4.15 4.90 -13.29
N PRO A 45 -4.62 5.73 -14.25
CA PRO A 45 -5.56 6.81 -13.99
C PRO A 45 -7.00 6.30 -13.82
N MET A 46 -7.19 5.04 -13.40
CA MET A 46 -8.53 4.50 -13.20
C MET A 46 -9.17 5.19 -11.99
N SER A 47 -9.98 6.18 -12.33
CA SER A 47 -10.96 6.91 -11.49
C SER A 47 -12.12 6.03 -11.07
#